data_AF-A0A812Z5Q4-F1
#
_entry.id   AF-A0A812Z5Q4-F1
#
_cell.length_a   1.000
_cell.length_b   1.000
_cell.length_c   1.000
_cell.angle_alpha   90.00
_cell.angle_beta   90.00
_cell.angle_gamma   90.00
#
_symmetry.space_group_name_H-M   'P 1'
#
loop_
_entity.id
_entity.type
_entity.pdbx_description
1 polymer ?
#
loop_
_entity_poly.entity_id
_entity_poly.type
_entity_poly.pdbx_seq_one_letter_code
_entity_poly.pdbx_strand_id
1 'polypeptide(L)'
;MSYYSKMEISNGTVRLWSKIQKTKYWQDAQRSKPTYRTFNGTEPPFTAAETIDTLTHPFKTNDNLNVAILQLTTTGRMFGVSDMKGFNEAHENLDYVSGLKLTEKNKPAISKLPILGIDVVTCAHIGNTLGDKYVYGYNYLLIDGPENDLAVWRVDMTQPDGGVGTSLEREWMGTVKVPGATHISYMHTFANMKNYLVFVGSAFQYNIEGILRYTNIMKAMEWHPEKKNMLWVYEKASGKFIKTFTSDAFWFYHLVNCYEDGSKVVLDINTVDYRHIETAFANEKLRYDYPWEFEEKPTIHALWWTLRQRKARTSLMRSWDPVWISAPSIPISMARTTSSPGVSAGVGSTCGGTTSSSSSGGA
;
A
#
# COMPACT_ATOMS: atom_id res chain seq x y z
N MET A 1 2.74 8.45 14.95
CA MET A 1 4.20 8.54 15.17
C MET A 1 4.82 7.22 14.77
N SER A 2 5.89 7.25 13.98
CA SER A 2 6.58 6.04 13.55
C SER A 2 7.46 5.48 14.66
N TYR A 3 7.39 4.18 14.84
CA TYR A 3 8.14 3.44 15.85
C TYR A 3 8.74 2.21 15.18
N TYR A 4 10.06 2.07 15.24
CA TYR A 4 10.74 0.92 14.63
C TYR A 4 11.17 -0.05 15.73
N SER A 5 11.00 -1.34 15.44
CA SER A 5 11.44 -2.43 16.30
C SER A 5 12.35 -3.37 15.50
N LYS A 6 13.48 -3.75 16.09
CA LYS A 6 14.43 -4.71 15.55
C LYS A 6 14.60 -5.85 16.54
N MET A 7 14.48 -7.07 16.04
CA MET A 7 14.79 -8.29 16.78
C MET A 7 16.00 -8.95 16.13
N GLU A 8 17.09 -9.09 16.89
CA GLU A 8 18.28 -9.84 16.47
C GLU A 8 18.29 -11.18 17.21
N ILE A 9 18.46 -12.25 16.44
CA ILE A 9 18.56 -13.61 16.95
C ILE A 9 19.97 -14.11 16.65
N SER A 10 20.76 -14.36 17.69
CA SER A 10 22.13 -14.85 17.55
C SER A 10 22.47 -15.80 18.70
N ASN A 11 22.97 -16.99 18.36
CA ASN A 11 23.40 -18.02 19.31
C ASN A 11 22.36 -18.33 20.41
N GLY A 12 21.09 -18.47 20.02
CA GLY A 12 19.97 -18.72 20.96
C GLY A 12 19.59 -17.53 21.84
N THR A 13 20.24 -16.37 21.68
CA THR A 13 19.88 -15.11 22.36
C THR A 13 19.01 -14.25 21.44
N VAL A 14 17.95 -13.68 22.00
CA VAL A 14 17.12 -12.69 21.34
C VAL A 14 17.39 -11.32 21.96
N ARG A 15 17.74 -10.34 21.13
CA ARG A 15 17.86 -8.94 21.54
C ARG A 15 16.81 -8.12 20.81
N LEU A 16 16.10 -7.29 21.56
CA LEU A 16 15.06 -6.40 21.04
C LEU A 16 15.50 -4.95 21.25
N TRP A 17 15.44 -4.16 20.17
CA TRP A 17 15.56 -2.71 20.22
C TRP A 17 14.31 -2.10 19.65
N SER A 18 13.91 -0.98 20.23
CA SER A 18 12.76 -0.26 19.73
C SER A 18 12.97 1.24 19.91
N LYS A 19 12.78 2.02 18.85
CA LYS A 19 13.03 3.46 18.84
C LYS A 19 11.94 4.20 18.08
N ILE A 20 11.47 5.28 18.71
CA ILE A 20 10.65 6.29 18.02
C ILE A 20 11.52 7.00 16.99
N GLN A 21 10.98 7.18 15.79
CA GLN A 21 11.64 7.95 14.75
C GLN A 21 11.44 9.44 15.02
N LYS A 22 12.55 10.16 15.25
CA LYS A 22 12.55 11.59 15.60
C LYS A 22 12.38 12.50 14.37
N THR A 23 11.39 12.19 13.54
CA THR A 23 11.04 12.93 12.31
C THR A 23 10.54 14.34 12.63
N LYS A 24 10.33 15.19 11.62
CA LYS A 24 9.76 16.52 11.83
C LYS A 24 8.36 16.44 12.44
N TYR A 25 7.52 15.52 11.97
CA TYR A 25 6.20 15.27 12.56
C TYR A 25 6.30 14.97 14.06
N TRP A 26 7.25 14.11 14.46
CA TRP A 26 7.48 13.82 15.88
C TRP A 26 7.93 15.05 16.67
N GLN A 27 8.86 15.83 16.12
CA GLN A 27 9.39 17.04 16.77
C GLN A 27 8.30 18.11 16.97
N ASP A 28 7.46 18.33 15.95
CA ASP A 28 6.33 19.24 16.01
C ASP A 28 5.30 18.73 17.05
N ALA A 29 5.06 17.41 17.09
CA ALA A 29 4.13 16.77 18.03
C ALA A 29 4.53 16.93 19.51
N GLN A 30 5.81 17.19 19.79
CA GLN A 30 6.27 17.48 21.16
C GLN A 30 5.80 18.85 21.66
N ARG A 31 5.43 19.76 20.76
CA ARG A 31 5.10 21.16 21.07
C ARG A 31 3.61 21.44 20.95
N SER A 32 3.00 20.93 19.89
CA SER A 32 1.59 21.11 19.58
C SER A 32 1.09 20.00 18.66
N LYS A 33 -0.21 19.94 18.43
CA LYS A 33 -0.79 19.03 17.45
C LYS A 33 -0.24 19.37 16.05
N PRO A 34 0.47 18.44 15.37
CA PRO A 34 1.07 18.74 14.08
C PRO A 34 0.00 19.01 13.02
N THR A 35 0.07 20.18 12.38
CA THR A 35 -0.83 20.61 11.29
C THR A 35 -0.40 19.98 9.96
N TYR A 36 -0.59 18.67 9.85
CA TYR A 36 -0.39 17.88 8.65
C TYR A 36 -1.70 17.16 8.31
N ARG A 37 -1.92 16.84 7.03
CA ARG A 37 -2.99 15.91 6.67
C ARG A 37 -2.72 14.55 7.31
N THR A 38 -3.80 13.93 7.79
CA THR A 38 -3.77 12.64 8.48
C THR A 38 -4.75 11.70 7.81
N PHE A 39 -4.48 10.39 7.93
CA PHE A 39 -5.33 9.40 7.28
C PHE A 39 -6.77 9.46 7.80
N ASN A 40 -6.96 9.39 9.12
CA ASN A 40 -8.29 9.41 9.77
C ASN A 40 -8.50 10.60 10.72
N GLY A 41 -7.90 11.76 10.44
CA GLY A 41 -8.07 12.95 11.28
C GLY A 41 -7.29 12.91 12.61
N THR A 42 -7.64 13.82 13.51
CA THR A 42 -7.04 13.98 14.84
C THR A 42 -8.11 14.06 15.92
N GLU A 43 -7.78 13.62 17.13
CA GLU A 43 -8.61 13.78 18.33
C GLU A 43 -7.81 14.55 19.39
N PRO A 44 -8.26 15.74 19.83
CA PRO A 44 -9.44 16.46 19.33
C PRO A 44 -9.26 16.99 17.89
N PRO A 45 -10.36 17.21 17.14
CA PRO A 45 -10.31 17.75 15.78
C PRO A 45 -9.53 19.07 15.67
N PHE A 46 -9.02 19.36 14.47
CA PHE A 46 -8.37 20.65 14.21
C PHE A 46 -9.31 21.84 14.46
N THR A 47 -8.78 22.89 15.08
CA THR A 47 -9.43 24.21 15.13
C THR A 47 -9.49 24.82 13.72
N ALA A 48 -10.24 25.92 13.56
CA ALA A 48 -10.29 26.64 12.28
C ALA A 48 -8.90 27.12 11.83
N ALA A 49 -8.09 27.64 12.75
CA ALA A 49 -6.72 28.10 12.46
C ALA A 49 -5.80 26.94 12.05
N GLU A 50 -5.83 25.82 12.77
CA GLU A 50 -5.06 24.61 12.43
C GLU A 50 -5.50 24.00 11.09
N THR A 51 -6.80 24.06 10.79
CA THR A 51 -7.36 23.62 9.50
C THR A 51 -6.82 24.49 8.37
N ILE A 52 -6.88 25.82 8.51
CA ILE A 52 -6.32 26.75 7.53
C ILE A 52 -4.83 26.48 7.34
N ASP A 53 -4.04 26.38 8.41
CA ASP A 53 -2.59 26.12 8.32
C ASP A 53 -2.27 24.79 7.61
N THR A 54 -3.06 23.74 7.87
CA THR A 54 -2.91 22.45 7.22
C THR A 54 -3.23 22.51 5.72
N LEU A 55 -4.22 23.31 5.32
CA LEU A 55 -4.67 23.43 3.93
C LEU A 55 -3.84 24.43 3.10
N THR A 56 -3.28 25.48 3.72
CA THR A 56 -2.44 26.48 3.05
C THR A 56 -1.07 25.96 2.65
N HIS A 57 -0.64 24.83 3.23
CA HIS A 57 0.57 24.12 2.85
C HIS A 57 0.23 22.75 2.24
N PRO A 58 -0.38 22.69 1.04
CA PRO A 58 -0.77 21.42 0.42
C PRO A 58 0.44 20.49 0.15
N PHE A 59 1.66 21.05 0.12
CA PHE A 59 2.92 20.32 -0.06
C PHE A 59 3.64 19.98 1.25
N LYS A 60 3.04 20.26 2.42
CA LYS A 60 3.61 19.89 3.71
C LYS A 60 3.48 18.38 3.87
N THR A 61 4.50 17.65 3.41
CA THR A 61 4.51 16.19 3.45
C THR A 61 4.65 15.73 4.90
N ASN A 62 3.67 14.94 5.34
CA ASN A 62 3.73 14.25 6.61
C ASN A 62 4.84 13.19 6.54
N ASP A 63 5.89 13.34 7.34
CA ASP A 63 6.99 12.40 7.42
C ASP A 63 6.77 11.33 8.52
N ASN A 64 5.54 11.16 9.01
CA ASN A 64 5.13 10.04 9.85
C ASN A 64 4.95 8.76 9.00
N LEU A 65 6.04 8.26 8.42
CA LEU A 65 6.06 7.06 7.60
C LEU A 65 6.09 5.82 8.50
N ASN A 66 4.92 5.30 8.86
CA ASN A 66 4.71 4.40 10.00
C ASN A 66 4.13 3.02 9.62
N VAL A 67 4.15 2.63 8.35
CA VAL A 67 3.46 1.41 7.88
C VAL A 67 4.44 0.26 7.68
N ALA A 68 5.56 0.49 6.99
CA ALA A 68 6.54 -0.57 6.71
C ALA A 68 7.99 -0.05 6.75
N ILE A 69 8.93 -0.98 6.87
CA ILE A 69 10.37 -0.74 6.71
C ILE A 69 10.85 -1.59 5.53
N LEU A 70 11.58 -0.97 4.62
CA LEU A 70 12.07 -1.58 3.38
C LEU A 70 13.58 -1.43 3.27
N GLN A 71 14.19 -2.29 2.46
CA GLN A 71 15.57 -2.12 2.01
C GLN A 71 15.56 -1.77 0.53
N LEU A 72 16.15 -0.62 0.19
CA LEU A 72 16.30 -0.16 -1.20
C LEU A 72 17.72 -0.41 -1.74
N THR A 73 18.60 -0.98 -0.91
CA THR A 73 20.00 -1.27 -1.25
C THR A 73 20.40 -2.63 -0.66
N THR A 74 21.43 -3.25 -1.22
CA THR A 74 22.00 -4.51 -0.68
C THR A 74 22.83 -4.31 0.59
N THR A 75 23.16 -3.06 0.95
CA THR A 75 23.97 -2.70 2.11
C THR A 75 23.21 -2.66 3.43
N GLY A 76 21.90 -2.95 3.40
CA GLY A 76 21.08 -3.03 4.61
C GLY A 76 20.56 -1.69 5.12
N ARG A 77 20.63 -0.62 4.31
CA ARG A 77 19.97 0.67 4.63
C ARG A 77 18.47 0.45 4.79
N MET A 78 17.90 1.00 5.86
CA MET A 78 16.49 0.82 6.22
C MET A 78 15.69 2.08 5.94
N PHE A 79 14.55 1.91 5.29
CA PHE A 79 13.69 3.01 4.86
C PHE A 79 12.27 2.78 5.35
N GLY A 80 11.79 3.66 6.23
CA GLY A 80 10.38 3.69 6.58
C GLY A 80 9.53 4.29 5.49
N VAL A 81 8.34 3.73 5.31
CA VAL A 81 7.39 4.12 4.27
C VAL A 81 5.96 4.09 4.80
N SER A 82 5.06 4.78 4.11
CA SER A 82 3.62 4.77 4.28
C SER A 82 2.95 4.83 2.90
N ASP A 83 1.63 4.94 2.82
CA ASP A 83 0.92 5.15 1.55
C ASP A 83 1.11 6.58 0.98
N MET A 84 1.92 7.38 1.68
CA MET A 84 2.35 8.70 1.28
C MET A 84 3.71 8.67 0.57
N LYS A 85 3.95 9.67 -0.29
CA LYS A 85 5.24 9.87 -0.92
C LYS A 85 6.37 10.05 0.10
N GLY A 86 7.48 9.36 -0.16
CA GLY A 86 8.76 9.59 0.50
C GLY A 86 9.24 8.36 1.26
N PHE A 87 10.46 8.46 1.75
CA PHE A 87 11.08 7.43 2.57
C PHE A 87 11.86 8.09 3.70
N ASN A 88 11.81 7.51 4.88
CA ASN A 88 12.61 7.96 6.02
C ASN A 88 13.73 6.97 6.26
N GLU A 89 14.96 7.41 6.05
CA GLU A 89 16.12 6.58 6.33
C GLU A 89 16.37 6.47 7.83
N ALA A 90 16.71 5.26 8.27
CA ALA A 90 17.19 4.97 9.61
C ALA A 90 18.51 4.20 9.58
N HIS A 91 19.36 4.49 10.56
CA HIS A 91 20.56 3.70 10.85
C HIS A 91 20.19 2.30 11.34
N GLU A 92 21.14 1.37 11.27
CA GLU A 92 20.99 -0.01 11.77
C GLU A 92 20.62 -0.08 13.26
N ASN A 93 21.02 0.94 14.04
CA ASN A 93 20.66 1.09 15.44
C ASN A 93 19.27 1.72 15.67
N LEU A 94 18.47 1.85 14.59
CA LEU A 94 17.12 2.42 14.52
C LEU A 94 17.02 3.95 14.71
N ASP A 95 18.13 4.69 14.70
CA ASP A 95 18.08 6.14 14.76
C ASP A 95 17.65 6.73 13.41
N TYR A 96 16.68 7.65 13.45
CA TYR A 96 16.27 8.44 12.28
C TYR A 96 17.44 9.26 11.75
N VAL A 97 17.62 9.25 10.43
CA VAL A 97 18.67 9.99 9.72
C VAL A 97 18.07 11.20 9.03
N SER A 98 17.28 10.94 7.98
CA SER A 98 16.71 11.97 7.12
C SER A 98 15.66 11.38 6.19
N GLY A 99 14.87 12.23 5.53
CA GLY A 99 14.12 11.82 4.35
C GLY A 99 15.07 11.47 3.20
N LEU A 100 14.89 10.32 2.55
CA LEU A 100 15.69 9.89 1.41
C LEU A 100 15.52 10.87 0.25
N LYS A 101 16.66 11.32 -0.30
CA LYS A 101 16.70 12.07 -1.55
C LYS A 101 16.78 11.09 -2.72
N LEU A 102 15.96 11.30 -3.74
CA LEU A 102 15.98 10.50 -4.96
C LEU A 102 16.42 11.36 -6.14
N THR A 103 17.42 10.89 -6.88
CA THR A 103 17.67 11.37 -8.25
C THR A 103 16.74 10.63 -9.20
N GLU A 104 16.23 11.32 -10.21
CA GLU A 104 15.12 10.83 -11.02
C GLU A 104 15.58 10.63 -12.46
N LYS A 105 15.54 9.40 -12.96
CA LYS A 105 15.87 9.04 -14.33
C LYS A 105 14.61 8.75 -15.13
N ASN A 106 14.51 9.31 -16.34
CA ASN A 106 13.36 9.17 -17.25
C ASN A 106 12.02 9.62 -16.65
N LYS A 107 12.04 10.57 -15.71
CA LYS A 107 10.83 11.05 -15.02
C LYS A 107 9.78 11.56 -16.03
N PRO A 108 8.55 11.03 -16.00
CA PRO A 108 7.47 11.54 -16.84
C PRO A 108 7.20 13.01 -16.54
N ALA A 109 6.74 13.74 -17.56
CA ALA A 109 6.23 15.09 -17.34
C ALA A 109 4.99 15.02 -16.44
N ILE A 110 4.98 15.82 -15.37
CA ILE A 110 3.83 16.00 -14.48
C ILE A 110 3.01 17.23 -14.93
N SER A 111 1.80 17.40 -14.39
CA SER A 111 0.98 18.61 -14.62
C SER A 111 1.82 19.89 -14.48
N LYS A 112 1.56 20.87 -15.35
CA LYS A 112 2.21 22.20 -15.27
C LYS A 112 1.61 23.07 -14.18
N LEU A 113 0.45 22.70 -13.65
CA LEU A 113 -0.19 23.38 -12.53
C LEU A 113 0.40 22.85 -11.22
N PRO A 114 1.15 23.65 -10.44
CA PRO A 114 1.80 23.17 -9.22
C PRO A 114 0.80 22.62 -8.19
N ILE A 115 -0.45 23.09 -8.21
CA ILE A 115 -1.56 22.64 -7.34
C ILE A 115 -2.06 21.24 -7.73
N LEU A 116 -1.81 20.79 -8.97
CA LEU A 116 -2.19 19.48 -9.51
C LEU A 116 -0.97 18.60 -9.82
N GLY A 117 0.25 19.10 -9.74
CA GLY A 117 1.51 18.33 -9.87
C GLY A 117 1.84 17.48 -8.64
N ILE A 118 0.81 16.95 -7.97
CA ILE A 118 0.96 16.23 -6.72
C ILE A 118 1.20 14.75 -7.02
N ASP A 119 2.32 14.25 -6.51
CA ASP A 119 2.60 12.84 -6.36
C ASP A 119 1.90 12.40 -5.07
N VAL A 120 0.61 12.07 -5.18
CA VAL A 120 -0.32 12.05 -4.04
C VAL A 120 -0.25 10.74 -3.27
N VAL A 121 -0.22 9.63 -3.99
CA VAL A 121 -0.50 8.30 -3.44
C VAL A 121 0.48 7.29 -4.01
N THR A 122 1.13 6.58 -3.10
CA THR A 122 1.84 5.33 -3.36
C THR A 122 1.30 4.29 -2.38
N CYS A 123 2.02 3.20 -2.16
CA CYS A 123 1.70 2.26 -1.10
C CYS A 123 2.93 1.93 -0.26
N ALA A 124 2.71 1.45 0.95
CA ALA A 124 3.78 0.95 1.81
C ALA A 124 4.33 -0.42 1.40
N HIS A 125 3.64 -1.15 0.51
CA HIS A 125 3.98 -2.50 0.06
C HIS A 125 4.81 -2.49 -1.23
N ILE A 126 5.86 -1.67 -1.21
CA ILE A 126 6.91 -1.60 -2.24
C ILE A 126 7.91 -2.74 -1.98
N GLY A 127 8.38 -3.41 -3.03
CA GLY A 127 9.30 -4.53 -2.81
C GLY A 127 9.88 -5.15 -4.08
N ASN A 128 10.68 -6.18 -3.86
CA ASN A 128 11.26 -7.04 -4.90
C ASN A 128 10.81 -8.50 -4.72
N THR A 129 10.97 -9.29 -5.78
CA THR A 129 10.88 -10.74 -5.71
C THR A 129 12.26 -11.33 -5.45
N LEU A 130 12.33 -12.55 -4.91
CA LEU A 130 13.60 -13.24 -4.66
C LEU A 130 14.45 -13.30 -5.94
N GLY A 131 15.71 -12.87 -5.84
CA GLY A 131 16.65 -12.84 -6.97
C GLY A 131 16.48 -11.66 -7.92
N ASP A 132 15.47 -10.80 -7.72
CA ASP A 132 15.35 -9.56 -8.44
C ASP A 132 16.16 -8.45 -7.77
N LYS A 133 17.01 -7.80 -8.55
CA LYS A 133 17.84 -6.69 -8.10
C LYS A 133 17.09 -5.36 -8.03
N TYR A 134 15.87 -5.31 -8.55
CA TYR A 134 15.06 -4.10 -8.55
C TYR A 134 13.97 -4.15 -7.50
N VAL A 135 13.84 -3.06 -6.74
CA VAL A 135 12.63 -2.74 -5.99
C VAL A 135 11.71 -1.93 -6.89
N TYR A 136 10.43 -2.26 -6.91
CA TYR A 136 9.43 -1.58 -7.74
C TYR A 136 8.42 -0.84 -6.89
N GLY A 137 7.92 0.26 -7.43
CA GLY A 137 6.76 0.95 -6.88
C GLY A 137 6.03 1.74 -7.96
N TYR A 138 4.98 2.43 -7.53
CA TYR A 138 4.21 3.29 -8.41
C TYR A 138 3.89 4.61 -7.73
N ASN A 139 3.51 5.59 -8.54
CA ASN A 139 2.89 6.83 -8.10
C ASN A 139 1.73 7.16 -9.04
N TYR A 140 0.65 7.71 -8.49
CA TYR A 140 -0.30 8.45 -9.31
C TYR A 140 0.28 9.83 -9.64
N LEU A 141 0.41 10.12 -10.92
CA LEU A 141 0.74 11.42 -11.44
C LEU A 141 -0.56 12.07 -11.90
N LEU A 142 -0.99 13.08 -11.15
CA LEU A 142 -2.10 13.92 -11.55
C LEU A 142 -1.64 14.81 -12.72
N ILE A 143 -2.38 14.76 -13.84
CA ILE A 143 -2.06 15.50 -15.07
C ILE A 143 -3.23 16.38 -15.47
N ASP A 144 -2.95 17.44 -16.25
CA ASP A 144 -3.97 18.32 -16.78
C ASP A 144 -4.76 17.57 -17.88
N GLY A 145 -5.92 17.00 -17.54
CA GLY A 145 -6.73 16.25 -18.51
C GLY A 145 -7.82 15.36 -17.90
N PRO A 146 -8.54 14.60 -18.74
CA PRO A 146 -9.64 13.74 -18.31
C PRO A 146 -9.18 12.41 -17.66
N GLU A 147 -7.89 12.11 -17.70
CA GLU A 147 -7.29 10.87 -17.22
C GLU A 147 -6.06 11.21 -16.38
N ASN A 148 -5.76 10.36 -15.40
CA ASN A 148 -4.55 10.45 -14.59
C ASN A 148 -3.52 9.41 -15.06
N ASP A 149 -2.25 9.57 -14.67
CA ASP A 149 -1.21 8.61 -15.00
C ASP A 149 -0.90 7.75 -13.78
N LEU A 150 -0.95 6.43 -13.94
CA LEU A 150 -0.26 5.51 -13.04
C LEU A 150 1.15 5.30 -13.58
N ALA A 151 2.15 5.79 -12.87
CA ALA A 151 3.55 5.75 -13.27
C ALA A 151 4.33 4.76 -12.43
N VAL A 152 5.02 3.84 -13.10
CA VAL A 152 5.79 2.77 -12.47
C VAL A 152 7.26 3.15 -12.46
N TRP A 153 7.93 2.89 -11.34
CA TRP A 153 9.35 3.14 -11.18
C TRP A 153 10.05 1.95 -10.53
N ARG A 154 11.38 1.93 -10.65
CA ARG A 154 12.25 0.98 -9.99
C ARG A 154 13.50 1.63 -9.41
N VAL A 155 14.08 0.98 -8.41
CA VAL A 155 15.38 1.32 -7.81
C VAL A 155 16.26 0.09 -7.93
N ASP A 156 17.45 0.23 -8.54
CA ASP A 156 18.44 -0.85 -8.58
C ASP A 156 19.09 -0.97 -7.20
N MET A 157 18.87 -2.08 -6.50
CA MET A 157 19.42 -2.31 -5.16
C MET A 157 20.94 -2.48 -5.18
N THR A 158 21.52 -2.80 -6.34
CA THR A 158 22.96 -3.00 -6.55
C THR A 158 23.69 -1.73 -6.95
N GLN A 159 22.97 -0.62 -7.11
CA GLN A 159 23.60 0.67 -7.39
C GLN A 159 24.56 1.06 -6.24
N PRO A 160 25.60 1.86 -6.53
CA PRO A 160 26.43 2.44 -5.48
C PRO A 160 25.55 3.21 -4.49
N ASP A 161 25.52 2.77 -3.23
CA ASP A 161 24.63 3.35 -2.24
C ASP A 161 25.18 4.63 -1.63
N GLY A 162 26.51 4.84 -1.64
CA GLY A 162 27.19 5.96 -1.00
C GLY A 162 27.11 5.97 0.54
N GLY A 163 26.53 4.95 1.16
CA GLY A 163 26.27 4.89 2.60
C GLY A 163 25.01 5.63 3.06
N VAL A 164 24.90 5.88 4.36
CA VAL A 164 23.71 6.49 4.97
C VAL A 164 23.63 8.00 4.67
N GLY A 165 22.43 8.50 4.36
CA GLY A 165 22.17 9.91 4.11
C GLY A 165 22.45 10.39 2.68
N THR A 166 22.93 9.51 1.81
CA THR A 166 23.15 9.78 0.39
C THR A 166 21.89 9.50 -0.44
N SER A 167 21.83 10.13 -1.61
CA SER A 167 20.74 9.92 -2.56
C SER A 167 20.83 8.56 -3.25
N LEU A 168 19.67 8.03 -3.67
CA LEU A 168 19.57 6.88 -4.58
C LEU A 168 18.97 7.32 -5.92
N GLU A 169 19.30 6.62 -7.00
CA GLU A 169 18.64 6.82 -8.30
C GLU A 169 17.36 5.98 -8.39
N ARG A 170 16.28 6.66 -8.77
CA ARG A 170 14.99 6.07 -9.14
C ARG A 170 14.79 6.21 -10.65
N GLU A 171 14.56 5.09 -11.33
CA GLU A 171 14.27 5.04 -12.75
C GLU A 171 12.77 4.84 -13.00
N TRP A 172 12.16 5.75 -13.74
CA TRP A 172 10.78 5.62 -14.18
C TRP A 172 10.71 4.73 -15.43
N MET A 173 9.85 3.73 -15.39
CA MET A 173 9.73 2.70 -16.44
C MET A 173 8.74 3.12 -17.52
N GLY A 174 7.54 3.52 -17.13
CA GLY A 174 6.49 3.94 -18.04
C GLY A 174 5.20 4.32 -17.30
N THR A 175 4.24 4.88 -18.03
CA THR A 175 2.93 5.28 -17.48
C THR A 175 1.79 4.56 -18.19
N VAL A 176 0.68 4.42 -17.49
CA VAL A 176 -0.61 4.00 -18.06
C VAL A 176 -1.67 5.03 -17.69
N LYS A 177 -2.53 5.36 -18.65
CA LYS A 177 -3.71 6.19 -18.40
C LYS A 177 -4.69 5.42 -17.53
N VAL A 178 -5.08 6.02 -16.41
CA VAL A 178 -6.14 5.52 -15.55
C VAL A 178 -7.39 6.37 -15.76
N PRO A 179 -8.57 5.74 -15.98
CA PRO A 179 -9.81 6.49 -16.14
C PRO A 179 -10.18 7.24 -14.87
N GLY A 180 -10.75 8.43 -15.04
CA GLY A 180 -11.27 9.25 -13.94
C GLY A 180 -10.43 10.50 -13.73
N ALA A 181 -10.93 11.64 -14.20
CA ALA A 181 -10.29 12.94 -13.99
C ALA A 181 -10.31 13.37 -12.52
N THR A 182 -11.41 13.04 -11.83
CA THR A 182 -11.69 13.49 -10.46
C THR A 182 -11.47 12.40 -9.41
N HIS A 183 -11.28 11.15 -9.84
CA HIS A 183 -11.15 10.00 -8.94
C HIS A 183 -10.00 9.09 -9.36
N ILE A 184 -9.24 8.61 -8.39
CA ILE A 184 -8.18 7.60 -8.58
C ILE A 184 -8.37 6.44 -7.60
N SER A 185 -8.12 5.21 -8.03
CA SER A 185 -8.26 4.04 -7.15
C SER A 185 -7.30 4.12 -5.96
N TYR A 186 -7.80 3.79 -4.77
CA TYR A 186 -6.92 3.46 -3.66
C TYR A 186 -6.36 2.05 -3.90
N MET A 187 -5.03 1.93 -3.81
CA MET A 187 -4.31 0.67 -3.93
C MET A 187 -3.35 0.60 -2.74
N HIS A 188 -3.58 -0.34 -1.83
CA HIS A 188 -2.69 -0.51 -0.67
C HIS A 188 -1.53 -1.46 -0.98
N THR A 189 -1.59 -2.23 -2.07
CA THR A 189 -0.52 -3.13 -2.52
C THR A 189 -0.67 -3.46 -4.00
N PHE A 190 0.36 -4.06 -4.60
CA PHE A 190 0.37 -4.50 -5.99
C PHE A 190 1.12 -5.83 -6.12
N ALA A 191 0.82 -6.58 -7.18
CA ALA A 191 1.44 -7.87 -7.42
C ALA A 191 2.80 -7.69 -8.07
N ASN A 192 3.82 -8.35 -7.52
CA ASN A 192 5.17 -8.39 -8.08
C ASN A 192 5.57 -9.85 -8.31
N MET A 193 5.66 -10.24 -9.58
CA MET A 193 6.06 -11.58 -10.01
C MET A 193 7.39 -11.52 -10.77
N LYS A 194 7.85 -12.67 -11.28
CA LYS A 194 9.12 -12.78 -12.00
C LYS A 194 9.18 -11.83 -13.22
N ASN A 195 8.16 -11.86 -14.06
CA ASN A 195 8.12 -11.15 -15.33
C ASN A 195 7.12 -9.99 -15.34
N TYR A 196 6.12 -10.00 -14.45
CA TYR A 196 5.03 -9.01 -14.46
C TYR A 196 4.84 -8.27 -13.14
N LEU A 197 4.41 -7.01 -13.25
CA LEU A 197 3.78 -6.25 -12.18
C LEU A 197 2.30 -6.08 -12.48
N VAL A 198 1.43 -6.16 -11.47
CA VAL A 198 -0.02 -6.00 -11.64
C VAL A 198 -0.55 -5.06 -10.58
N PHE A 199 -1.09 -3.94 -11.01
CA PHE A 199 -1.70 -2.94 -10.15
C PHE A 199 -3.21 -3.12 -10.21
N VAL A 200 -3.83 -3.46 -9.07
CA VAL A 200 -5.27 -3.71 -8.97
C VAL A 200 -5.94 -2.43 -8.45
N GLY A 201 -6.34 -1.57 -9.37
CA GLY A 201 -7.15 -0.39 -9.08
C GLY A 201 -8.54 -0.79 -8.62
N SER A 202 -8.80 -0.61 -7.32
CA SER A 202 -10.09 -0.94 -6.72
C SER A 202 -11.18 0.10 -7.06
N ALA A 203 -12.44 -0.31 -6.86
CA ALA A 203 -13.61 0.54 -6.89
C ALA A 203 -13.73 1.46 -5.66
N PHE A 204 -12.84 1.32 -4.67
CA PHE A 204 -12.68 2.26 -3.58
C PHE A 204 -11.67 3.33 -4.00
N GLN A 205 -12.12 4.56 -4.18
CA GLN A 205 -11.38 5.60 -4.90
C GLN A 205 -11.18 6.84 -4.02
N TYR A 206 -10.07 7.54 -4.22
CA TYR A 206 -9.91 8.89 -3.75
C TYR A 206 -10.60 9.88 -4.67
N ASN A 207 -11.41 10.76 -4.11
CA ASN A 207 -11.85 12.00 -4.71
C ASN A 207 -10.72 13.04 -4.63
N ILE A 208 -10.17 13.43 -5.78
CA ILE A 208 -9.02 14.35 -5.89
C ILE A 208 -9.36 15.72 -5.30
N GLU A 209 -10.57 16.22 -5.55
CA GLU A 209 -11.02 17.49 -4.98
C GLU A 209 -11.15 17.39 -3.45
N GLY A 210 -11.68 16.27 -2.97
CA GLY A 210 -11.74 15.95 -1.54
C GLY A 210 -10.36 15.96 -0.89
N ILE A 211 -9.35 15.38 -1.53
CA ILE A 211 -7.95 15.40 -1.04
C ILE A 211 -7.45 16.83 -0.87
N LEU A 212 -7.84 17.77 -1.73
CA LEU A 212 -7.43 19.17 -1.61
C LEU A 212 -8.18 19.89 -0.48
N ARG A 213 -9.46 19.56 -0.26
CA ARG A 213 -10.35 20.23 0.70
C ARG A 213 -10.23 19.71 2.13
N TYR A 214 -9.94 18.43 2.34
CA TYR A 214 -10.06 17.80 3.66
C TYR A 214 -8.71 17.52 4.33
N THR A 215 -8.60 17.87 5.61
CA THR A 215 -7.43 17.53 6.44
C THR A 215 -7.40 16.06 6.89
N ASN A 216 -8.56 15.40 6.84
CA ASN A 216 -8.76 13.96 7.03
C ASN A 216 -8.94 13.29 5.65
N ILE A 217 -8.01 12.42 5.26
CA ILE A 217 -8.00 11.77 3.95
C ILE A 217 -9.17 10.80 3.77
N MET A 218 -9.63 10.13 4.83
CA MET A 218 -10.79 9.23 4.78
C MET A 218 -12.05 9.92 4.24
N LYS A 219 -12.24 11.21 4.52
CA LYS A 219 -13.38 11.99 3.98
C LYS A 219 -13.32 12.20 2.46
N ALA A 220 -12.17 11.95 1.85
CA ALA A 220 -11.96 12.02 0.41
C ALA A 220 -12.02 10.63 -0.24
N MET A 221 -12.42 9.58 0.47
CA MET A 221 -12.49 8.22 -0.06
C MET A 221 -13.94 7.81 -0.28
N GLU A 222 -14.22 7.21 -1.43
CA GLU A 222 -15.58 6.89 -1.89
C GLU A 222 -15.63 5.47 -2.46
N TRP A 223 -16.68 4.73 -2.14
CA TRP A 223 -16.95 3.41 -2.71
C TRP A 223 -17.89 3.52 -3.90
N HIS A 224 -17.48 2.93 -5.03
CA HIS A 224 -18.20 2.97 -6.30
C HIS A 224 -18.54 1.56 -6.79
N PRO A 225 -19.54 0.88 -6.21
CA PRO A 225 -19.85 -0.53 -6.53
C PRO A 225 -20.28 -0.73 -8.01
N GLU A 226 -20.74 0.33 -8.67
CA GLU A 226 -21.08 0.33 -10.09
C GLU A 226 -19.86 0.27 -11.02
N LYS A 227 -18.67 0.65 -10.51
CA LYS A 227 -17.41 0.61 -11.27
C LYS A 227 -16.79 -0.78 -11.21
N LYS A 228 -15.97 -1.11 -12.21
CA LYS A 228 -15.17 -2.33 -12.21
C LYS A 228 -13.81 -2.07 -11.57
N ASN A 229 -13.26 -3.09 -10.91
CA ASN A 229 -11.84 -3.06 -10.57
C ASN A 229 -11.03 -3.18 -11.86
N MET A 230 -9.96 -2.40 -11.95
CA MET A 230 -9.10 -2.27 -13.13
C MET A 230 -7.73 -2.87 -12.80
N LEU A 231 -7.24 -3.80 -13.60
CA LEU A 231 -5.95 -4.45 -13.37
C LEU A 231 -4.98 -4.07 -14.48
N TRP A 232 -3.99 -3.24 -14.16
CA TRP A 232 -2.97 -2.79 -15.10
C TRP A 232 -1.74 -3.69 -15.04
N VAL A 233 -1.44 -4.37 -16.14
CA VAL A 233 -0.32 -5.32 -16.24
C VAL A 233 0.87 -4.67 -16.93
N TYR A 234 2.03 -4.76 -16.29
CA TYR A 234 3.31 -4.29 -16.79
C TYR A 234 4.29 -5.44 -16.93
N GLU A 235 5.07 -5.44 -18.01
CA GLU A 235 6.18 -6.38 -18.18
C GLU A 235 7.48 -5.76 -17.69
N LYS A 236 8.16 -6.44 -16.76
CA LYS A 236 9.36 -5.94 -16.10
C LYS A 236 10.54 -5.82 -17.06
N ALA A 237 10.67 -6.77 -17.99
CA ALA A 237 11.78 -6.82 -18.94
C ALA A 237 11.79 -5.63 -19.90
N SER A 238 10.63 -5.29 -20.49
CA SER A 238 10.50 -4.16 -21.40
C SER A 238 10.21 -2.83 -20.69
N GLY A 239 9.76 -2.89 -19.44
CA GLY A 239 9.32 -1.73 -18.67
C GLY A 239 7.99 -1.13 -19.14
N LYS A 240 7.24 -1.84 -19.99
CA LYS A 240 6.05 -1.32 -20.66
C LYS A 240 4.77 -1.88 -20.07
N PHE A 241 3.75 -1.03 -20.08
CA PHE A 241 2.36 -1.45 -19.92
C PHE A 241 1.97 -2.39 -21.06
N ILE A 242 1.33 -3.49 -20.71
CA ILE A 242 0.93 -4.55 -21.65
C ILE A 242 -0.57 -4.49 -21.93
N LYS A 243 -1.39 -4.50 -20.86
CA LYS A 243 -2.83 -4.67 -20.97
C LYS A 243 -3.58 -4.32 -19.69
N THR A 244 -4.84 -3.95 -19.82
CA THR A 244 -5.79 -3.80 -18.71
C THR A 244 -6.78 -4.98 -18.68
N PHE A 245 -7.01 -5.54 -17.50
CA PHE A 245 -8.11 -6.47 -17.23
C PHE A 245 -9.14 -5.82 -16.33
N THR A 246 -10.34 -6.38 -16.28
CA THR A 246 -11.40 -5.93 -15.38
C THR A 246 -11.98 -7.08 -14.58
N SER A 247 -12.49 -6.76 -13.40
CA SER A 247 -13.29 -7.67 -12.58
C SER A 247 -14.45 -6.90 -11.94
N ASP A 248 -15.38 -7.62 -11.34
CA ASP A 248 -16.39 -7.02 -10.48
C ASP A 248 -15.74 -6.24 -9.33
N ALA A 249 -16.50 -5.29 -8.78
CA ALA A 249 -16.04 -4.43 -7.71
C ALA A 249 -15.73 -5.24 -6.45
N PHE A 250 -14.55 -5.04 -5.89
CA PHE A 250 -14.20 -5.53 -4.55
C PHE A 250 -13.17 -4.58 -3.91
N TRP A 251 -13.06 -4.63 -2.59
CA TRP A 251 -12.03 -3.93 -1.83
C TRP A 251 -11.09 -4.93 -1.14
N PHE A 252 -9.82 -4.54 -1.00
CA PHE A 252 -8.81 -5.34 -0.33
C PHE A 252 -7.64 -4.45 0.11
N TYR A 253 -6.98 -4.83 1.22
CA TYR A 253 -5.72 -4.22 1.63
C TYR A 253 -4.52 -4.98 1.07
N HIS A 254 -4.53 -6.31 1.20
CA HIS A 254 -3.36 -7.14 0.99
C HIS A 254 -3.61 -8.23 -0.06
N LEU A 255 -2.70 -8.30 -1.02
CA LEU A 255 -2.45 -9.51 -1.80
C LEU A 255 -1.81 -10.52 -0.86
N VAL A 256 -2.32 -11.75 -0.88
CA VAL A 256 -1.79 -12.87 -0.13
C VAL A 256 -0.56 -13.42 -0.84
N ASN A 257 -0.70 -13.69 -2.14
CA ASN A 257 0.36 -14.14 -3.02
C ASN A 257 0.01 -13.76 -4.47
N CYS A 258 1.00 -13.84 -5.35
CA CYS A 258 0.81 -13.77 -6.79
C CYS A 258 1.85 -14.64 -7.46
N TYR A 259 1.57 -15.24 -8.61
CA TYR A 259 2.55 -16.04 -9.34
C TYR A 259 2.18 -16.22 -10.81
N GLU A 260 3.15 -16.65 -11.61
CA GLU A 260 2.95 -17.00 -13.02
C GLU A 260 2.84 -18.52 -13.17
N ASP A 261 1.77 -18.99 -13.82
CA ASP A 261 1.51 -20.39 -14.13
C ASP A 261 1.31 -20.57 -15.64
N GLY A 262 2.42 -20.92 -16.30
CA GLY A 262 2.48 -21.07 -17.75
C GLY A 262 2.17 -19.75 -18.47
N SER A 263 0.95 -19.62 -19.00
CA SER A 263 0.49 -18.39 -19.67
C SER A 263 -0.47 -17.57 -18.81
N LYS A 264 -0.65 -17.98 -17.55
CA LYS A 264 -1.53 -17.36 -16.57
C LYS A 264 -0.74 -16.58 -15.54
N VAL A 265 -1.35 -15.51 -15.07
CA VAL A 265 -1.00 -14.88 -13.80
C VAL A 265 -2.09 -15.29 -12.83
N VAL A 266 -1.71 -15.62 -11.59
CA VAL A 266 -2.62 -15.91 -10.49
C VAL A 266 -2.40 -14.87 -9.41
N LEU A 267 -3.47 -14.25 -8.93
CA LEU A 267 -3.48 -13.34 -7.80
C LEU A 267 -4.35 -13.93 -6.70
N ASP A 268 -3.78 -14.14 -5.52
CA ASP A 268 -4.53 -14.53 -4.32
C ASP A 268 -4.79 -13.27 -3.50
N ILE A 269 -6.06 -12.85 -3.40
CA ILE A 269 -6.44 -11.56 -2.82
C ILE A 269 -7.30 -11.78 -1.58
N ASN A 270 -6.91 -11.23 -0.43
CA ASN A 270 -7.76 -11.21 0.77
C ASN A 270 -8.71 -10.00 0.72
N THR A 271 -9.92 -10.23 0.21
CA THR A 271 -10.94 -9.17 0.08
C THR A 271 -11.66 -8.91 1.38
N VAL A 272 -12.11 -7.68 1.58
CA VAL A 272 -12.83 -7.22 2.77
C VAL A 272 -13.88 -6.19 2.35
N ASP A 273 -14.89 -5.98 3.19
CA ASP A 273 -15.81 -4.86 3.04
C ASP A 273 -15.05 -3.53 3.09
N TYR A 274 -15.37 -2.59 2.20
CA TYR A 274 -14.75 -1.25 2.20
C TYR A 274 -14.95 -0.52 3.53
N ARG A 275 -16.08 -0.75 4.21
CA ARG A 275 -16.42 -0.13 5.50
C ARG A 275 -15.48 -0.55 6.62
N HIS A 276 -14.71 -1.64 6.47
CA HIS A 276 -13.67 -2.00 7.44
C HIS A 276 -12.69 -0.85 7.68
N ILE A 277 -12.39 -0.04 6.67
CA ILE A 277 -11.42 1.05 6.81
C ILE A 277 -11.90 2.16 7.74
N GLU A 278 -13.23 2.35 7.83
CA GLU A 278 -13.86 3.38 8.65
C GLU A 278 -14.03 2.94 10.11
N THR A 279 -14.21 1.64 10.34
CA THR A 279 -14.81 1.12 11.57
C THR A 279 -13.93 0.12 12.30
N ALA A 280 -13.24 -0.78 11.58
CA ALA A 280 -12.44 -1.85 12.19
C ALA A 280 -11.13 -1.33 12.80
N PHE A 281 -10.59 -0.24 12.27
CA PHE A 281 -9.27 0.28 12.64
C PHE A 281 -9.31 1.64 13.36
N ALA A 282 -10.50 2.14 13.70
CA ALA A 282 -10.62 3.34 14.51
C ALA A 282 -10.10 3.08 15.93
N ASN A 283 -9.30 4.01 16.47
CA ASN A 283 -8.67 3.82 17.78
C ASN A 283 -9.69 3.64 18.91
N GLU A 284 -10.83 4.34 18.87
CA GLU A 284 -11.89 4.10 19.85
C GLU A 284 -12.50 2.70 19.76
N LYS A 285 -12.56 2.11 18.56
CA LYS A 285 -13.09 0.76 18.35
C LYS A 285 -12.08 -0.32 18.72
N LEU A 286 -10.78 -0.08 18.57
CA LEU A 286 -9.72 -1.03 18.93
C LEU A 286 -9.41 -1.05 20.44
N ARG A 287 -9.66 0.04 21.16
CA ARG A 287 -9.39 0.13 22.60
C ARG A 287 -10.43 -0.56 23.48
N TYR A 288 -11.62 -0.79 22.94
CA TYR A 288 -12.75 -1.37 23.65
C TYR A 288 -13.34 -2.53 22.85
N ASP A 289 -13.92 -3.51 23.54
CA ASP A 289 -14.50 -4.69 22.91
C ASP A 289 -15.85 -4.32 22.27
N TYR A 290 -15.80 -3.70 21.08
CA TYR A 290 -17.00 -3.39 20.30
C TYR A 290 -17.44 -4.64 19.53
N PRO A 291 -18.74 -4.98 19.52
CA PRO A 291 -19.24 -6.03 18.65
C PRO A 291 -18.95 -5.63 17.20
N TRP A 292 -18.32 -6.54 16.47
CA TRP A 292 -18.03 -6.36 15.04
C TRP A 292 -19.36 -6.26 14.28
N GLU A 293 -19.56 -5.15 13.57
CA GLU A 293 -20.81 -4.86 12.85
C GLU A 293 -20.87 -5.49 11.45
N PHE A 294 -19.86 -6.28 11.05
CA PHE A 294 -19.77 -6.85 9.70
C PHE A 294 -20.01 -8.35 9.68
N GLU A 295 -21.01 -8.78 8.92
CA GLU A 295 -21.33 -10.18 8.65
C GLU A 295 -20.45 -10.79 7.53
N GLU A 296 -19.83 -9.96 6.67
CA GLU A 296 -19.03 -10.43 5.55
C GLU A 296 -17.62 -10.83 5.98
N LYS A 297 -17.36 -12.14 5.94
CA LYS A 297 -16.04 -12.70 6.24
C LYS A 297 -15.09 -12.41 5.07
N PRO A 298 -13.81 -12.12 5.33
CA PRO A 298 -12.82 -11.99 4.27
C PRO A 298 -12.75 -13.24 3.40
N THR A 299 -12.74 -13.04 2.09
CA THR A 299 -12.66 -14.12 1.11
C THR A 299 -11.37 -14.01 0.31
N ILE A 300 -10.67 -15.15 0.14
CA ILE A 300 -9.60 -15.25 -0.84
C ILE A 300 -10.19 -15.48 -2.21
N HIS A 301 -9.91 -14.58 -3.14
CA HIS A 301 -10.18 -14.79 -4.57
C HIS A 301 -8.87 -15.13 -5.28
N ALA A 302 -8.85 -16.27 -5.98
CA ALA A 302 -7.82 -16.59 -6.95
C ALA A 302 -8.26 -16.06 -8.33
N LEU A 303 -7.48 -15.14 -8.86
CA LEU A 303 -7.78 -14.38 -10.06
C LEU A 303 -6.77 -14.72 -11.14
N TRP A 304 -7.24 -15.24 -12.29
CA TRP A 304 -6.34 -15.63 -13.37
C TRP A 304 -6.77 -15.22 -14.77
N TRP A 305 -5.78 -15.04 -15.65
CA TRP A 305 -5.99 -14.75 -17.07
C TRP A 305 -5.04 -15.52 -17.99
N THR A 306 -5.13 -15.35 -19.30
CA THR A 306 -4.19 -15.93 -20.28
C THR A 306 -3.65 -14.85 -21.23
N LEU A 307 -2.33 -14.70 -21.31
CA LEU A 307 -1.67 -13.64 -22.11
C LEU A 307 -1.92 -13.72 -23.63
N ARG A 308 -2.40 -14.86 -24.15
CA ARG A 308 -2.54 -15.10 -25.61
C ARG A 308 -3.73 -14.39 -26.28
N GLN A 309 -4.64 -13.73 -25.56
CA GLN A 309 -5.76 -13.02 -26.18
C GLN A 309 -5.34 -11.63 -26.72
N ARG A 310 -4.73 -11.64 -27.92
CA ARG A 310 -4.19 -10.46 -28.63
C ARG A 310 -5.23 -9.45 -29.15
N LYS A 311 -6.54 -9.77 -29.19
CA LYS A 311 -7.53 -8.98 -29.95
C LYS A 311 -8.39 -7.98 -29.15
N ALA A 312 -8.47 -8.09 -27.82
CA ALA A 312 -9.27 -7.16 -27.01
C ALA A 312 -8.37 -6.41 -26.00
N ARG A 313 -8.51 -5.08 -25.90
CA ARG A 313 -7.78 -4.24 -24.93
C ARG A 313 -8.23 -4.48 -23.48
N THR A 314 -9.42 -5.02 -23.29
CA THR A 314 -10.02 -5.40 -22.01
C THR A 314 -10.51 -6.84 -22.07
N SER A 315 -10.41 -7.56 -20.95
CA SER A 315 -10.95 -8.92 -20.81
C SER A 315 -11.38 -9.16 -19.38
N LEU A 316 -12.53 -9.81 -19.21
CA LEU A 316 -13.11 -10.18 -17.92
C LEU A 316 -12.30 -11.30 -17.27
N MET A 317 -11.96 -11.14 -16.01
CA MET A 317 -11.25 -12.14 -15.23
C MET A 317 -12.20 -13.23 -14.71
N ARG A 318 -11.70 -14.47 -14.60
CA ARG A 318 -12.43 -15.57 -13.97
C ARG A 318 -11.94 -15.71 -12.53
N SER A 319 -12.86 -15.78 -11.58
CA SER A 319 -12.58 -16.13 -10.18
C SER A 319 -12.84 -17.62 -9.93
N TRP A 320 -12.09 -18.21 -9.01
CA TRP A 320 -12.47 -19.47 -8.37
C TRP A 320 -13.43 -19.21 -7.19
N ASP A 321 -14.07 -20.26 -6.69
CA ASP A 321 -14.88 -20.20 -5.48
C ASP A 321 -14.01 -19.77 -4.28
N PRO A 322 -14.53 -18.88 -3.40
CA PRO A 322 -13.75 -18.32 -2.32
C PRO A 322 -13.38 -19.37 -1.26
N VAL A 323 -12.16 -19.27 -0.74
CA VAL A 323 -11.74 -20.01 0.47
C VAL A 323 -11.82 -19.08 1.67
N TRP A 324 -12.55 -19.51 2.70
CA TRP A 324 -12.83 -18.72 3.90
C TRP A 324 -11.62 -18.63 4.84
N ILE A 325 -11.41 -17.46 5.45
CA ILE A 325 -10.49 -17.26 6.58
C ILE A 325 -11.25 -16.60 7.74
N SER A 326 -10.84 -16.92 8.98
CA SER A 326 -11.53 -16.52 10.20
C SER A 326 -11.40 -15.03 10.59
N ALA A 327 -10.64 -14.19 9.87
CA ALA A 327 -10.48 -12.77 10.18
C ALA A 327 -9.77 -11.98 9.07
N PRO A 328 -10.00 -10.64 8.96
CA PRO A 328 -9.21 -9.78 8.10
C PRO A 328 -7.74 -9.88 8.53
N SER A 329 -6.93 -10.51 7.67
CA SER A 329 -5.58 -10.93 8.03
C SER A 329 -4.52 -9.97 7.49
N ILE A 330 -3.38 -9.97 8.16
CA ILE A 330 -2.09 -9.58 7.58
C ILE A 330 -1.51 -10.87 6.99
N PRO A 331 -1.72 -11.16 5.69
CA PRO A 331 -1.11 -12.33 5.09
C PRO A 331 0.40 -12.10 4.95
N ILE A 332 1.16 -13.13 5.25
CA ILE A 332 2.60 -13.22 5.00
C ILE A 332 2.80 -14.48 4.16
N SER A 333 3.06 -14.29 2.86
CA SER A 333 3.64 -15.35 2.03
C SER A 333 5.06 -15.66 2.54
N MET A 334 5.44 -16.94 2.62
CA MET A 334 6.84 -17.27 2.86
C MET A 334 7.70 -16.69 1.72
N ALA A 335 8.81 -16.02 2.04
CA ALA A 335 9.66 -15.36 1.04
C ALA A 335 10.18 -16.31 -0.07
N ARG A 336 10.25 -17.63 0.19
CA ARG A 336 10.58 -18.65 -0.83
C ARG A 336 9.44 -18.98 -1.80
N THR A 337 8.20 -18.69 -1.43
CA THR A 337 7.00 -18.99 -2.22
C THR A 337 6.37 -17.74 -2.82
N THR A 338 6.76 -16.53 -2.40
CA THR A 338 6.33 -15.31 -3.07
C THR A 338 6.68 -15.38 -4.55
N SER A 339 5.74 -15.10 -5.45
CA SER A 339 5.91 -15.29 -6.90
C SER A 339 5.92 -16.73 -7.42
N SER A 340 5.53 -17.71 -6.60
CA SER A 340 5.37 -19.13 -6.96
C SER A 340 4.13 -19.76 -6.29
N PRO A 341 3.60 -20.89 -6.77
CA PRO A 341 2.59 -21.65 -6.03
C PRO A 341 3.13 -22.02 -4.65
N GLY A 342 2.36 -21.80 -3.59
CA GLY A 342 2.84 -22.08 -2.23
C GLY A 342 1.87 -21.76 -1.12
N VAL A 343 2.36 -21.93 0.11
CA VAL A 343 1.59 -21.78 1.36
C VAL A 343 1.81 -20.37 1.91
N SER A 344 0.71 -19.67 2.21
CA SER A 344 0.71 -18.41 2.95
C SER A 344 0.46 -18.64 4.44
N ALA A 345 1.16 -17.90 5.29
CA ALA A 345 0.78 -17.71 6.69
C ALA A 345 0.00 -16.40 6.82
N GLY A 346 -0.74 -16.20 7.90
CA GLY A 346 -1.39 -14.93 8.18
C GLY A 346 -1.81 -14.84 9.63
N VAL A 347 -1.85 -13.63 10.17
CA VAL A 347 -2.41 -13.39 11.50
C VAL A 347 -3.92 -13.24 11.36
N GLY A 348 -4.70 -14.07 12.04
CA GLY A 348 -6.14 -13.92 12.18
C GLY A 348 -6.51 -13.55 13.62
N SER A 349 -7.44 -12.61 13.80
CA SER A 349 -8.09 -12.38 15.09
C SER A 349 -9.08 -13.51 15.35
N THR A 350 -8.86 -14.33 16.37
CA THR A 350 -9.90 -15.25 16.85
C THR A 350 -10.92 -14.43 17.64
N CYS A 351 -12.14 -14.28 17.11
CA CYS A 351 -13.26 -13.79 17.90
C CYS A 351 -13.53 -14.79 19.03
N GLY A 352 -13.37 -14.37 20.28
CA GLY A 352 -13.68 -15.17 21.46
C GLY A 352 -15.19 -15.37 21.55
N GLY A 353 -15.71 -16.39 20.88
CA GLY A 353 -17.04 -16.93 21.16
C GLY A 353 -16.95 -17.84 22.37
N THR A 354 -17.59 -17.44 23.48
CA THR A 354 -17.87 -18.33 24.60
C THR A 354 -18.58 -19.58 24.10
N THR A 355 -17.90 -20.71 24.18
CA THR A 355 -18.53 -22.02 23.97
C THR A 355 -19.50 -22.26 25.12
N SER A 356 -20.80 -22.09 24.88
CA SER A 356 -21.81 -22.72 25.72
C SER A 356 -21.77 -24.22 25.45
N SER A 357 -21.18 -24.97 26.38
CA SER A 357 -21.25 -26.43 26.39
C SER A 357 -22.70 -26.84 26.66
N SER A 358 -23.43 -27.23 25.62
CA SER A 358 -24.62 -28.07 25.79
C SER A 358 -24.13 -29.50 26.00
N SER A 359 -24.06 -29.90 27.27
CA SER A 359 -23.88 -31.30 27.65
C SER A 359 -25.17 -32.05 27.30
N SER A 360 -25.11 -32.93 26.30
CA SER A 360 -26.06 -34.02 26.15
C SER A 360 -25.85 -35.01 27.31
N GLY A 361 -26.65 -34.87 28.36
CA GLY A 361 -26.77 -35.88 29.40
C GLY A 361 -27.51 -37.10 28.85
N GLY A 362 -26.79 -38.21 28.70
CA GLY A 362 -27.38 -39.54 28.56
C GLY A 362 -27.05 -40.36 29.81
N ALA A 363 -28.09 -40.70 30.55
CA ALA A 363 -28.18 -41.88 31.41
C ALA A 363 -29.57 -42.49 31.19
#